data_AF-A0A498F0Q8-F1
#
_entry.id   AF-A0A498F0Q8-F1
#
_cell.length_a   1.000
_cell.length_b   1.000
_cell.length_c   1.000
_cell.angle_alpha   90.00
_cell.angle_beta   90.00
_cell.angle_gamma   90.00
#
_symmetry.space_group_name_H-M   'P 1'
#
loop_
_entity.id
_entity.type
_entity.pdbx_description
1 polymer ?
#
loop_
_entity_poly.entity_id
_entity_poly.type
_entity_poly.pdbx_seq_one_letter_code
_entity_poly.pdbx_strand_id
1 'polypeptide(L)'
;MADEFMKGFALFTIGGLGWITFGGWYRTPSYYQISQLVNPAEGVNTAYGEIGLLAGDVLFWLMILGALTFWVLIPASRQLRDALNDGEDDAAAN
;
A
#
# COMPACT_ATOMS: atom_id res chain seq x y z
N MET A 1 11.21 13.34 -8.16
CA MET A 1 10.98 12.03 -8.79
C MET A 1 11.66 10.89 -8.04
N ALA A 2 12.99 10.90 -7.85
CA ALA A 2 13.70 9.81 -7.16
C ALA A 2 13.32 9.68 -5.66
N ASP A 3 13.10 10.79 -4.96
CA ASP A 3 12.69 10.80 -3.55
C ASP A 3 11.30 10.17 -3.34
N GLU A 4 10.32 10.55 -4.16
CA GLU A 4 8.99 9.95 -4.13
C GLU A 4 9.03 8.47 -4.50
N PHE A 5 9.87 8.10 -5.47
CA PHE A 5 10.06 6.70 -5.82
C PHE A 5 10.55 5.89 -4.62
N MET A 6 11.59 6.35 -3.93
CA MET A 6 12.17 5.66 -2.76
C MET A 6 11.19 5.56 -1.60
N LYS A 7 10.38 6.59 -1.35
CA LYS A 7 9.32 6.56 -0.32
C LYS A 7 8.26 5.51 -0.65
N GLY A 8 7.78 5.49 -1.89
CA GLY A 8 6.83 4.47 -2.34
C GLY A 8 7.42 3.06 -2.29
N PHE A 9 8.68 2.89 -2.71
CA PHE A 9 9.38 1.62 -2.69
C PHE A 9 9.61 1.08 -1.27
N ALA A 10 9.92 1.96 -0.32
CA ALA A 10 10.07 1.58 1.09
C ALA A 10 8.74 1.04 1.66
N LEU A 11 7.63 1.74 1.42
CA LEU A 11 6.31 1.30 1.87
C LEU A 11 5.85 0.03 1.18
N PHE A 12 6.09 -0.09 -0.13
CA PHE A 12 5.84 -1.30 -0.89
C PHE A 12 6.58 -2.50 -0.31
N THR A 13 7.87 -2.34 0.01
CA THR A 13 8.71 -3.41 0.54
C THR A 13 8.30 -3.81 1.95
N ILE A 14 8.11 -2.85 2.85
CA ILE A 14 7.71 -3.13 4.24
C ILE A 14 6.32 -3.78 4.27
N GLY A 15 5.35 -3.20 3.54
CA GLY A 15 4.01 -3.75 3.44
C GLY A 15 4.00 -5.13 2.79
N GLY A 16 4.74 -5.32 1.70
CA GLY A 16 4.79 -6.57 0.95
C GLY A 16 5.42 -7.71 1.74
N LEU A 17 6.58 -7.49 2.35
CA LEU A 17 7.24 -8.50 3.19
C LEU A 17 6.38 -8.84 4.42
N GLY A 18 5.79 -7.82 5.04
CA GLY A 18 4.88 -8.00 6.16
C GLY A 18 3.64 -8.82 5.78
N TRP A 19 2.99 -8.46 4.67
CA TRP A 19 1.82 -9.17 4.15
C TRP A 19 2.13 -10.62 3.79
N ILE A 20 3.23 -10.90 3.08
CA ILE A 20 3.65 -12.28 2.74
C ILE A 20 3.87 -13.10 4.01
N THR A 21 4.48 -12.50 5.05
CA THR A 21 4.72 -13.18 6.33
C THR A 21 3.41 -13.59 6.99
N PHE A 22 2.48 -12.65 7.20
CA PHE A 22 1.20 -12.94 7.86
C PHE A 22 0.25 -13.76 6.98
N GLY A 23 0.25 -13.56 5.66
CA GLY A 23 -0.49 -14.37 4.70
C GLY A 23 0.01 -15.82 4.65
N GLY A 24 1.31 -16.04 4.85
CA GLY A 24 1.91 -17.36 5.01
C GLY A 24 1.37 -18.07 6.26
N TRP A 25 1.30 -17.38 7.40
CA TRP A 25 0.81 -17.99 8.64
C TRP A 25 -0.68 -18.25 8.68
N TYR A 26 -1.50 -17.30 8.21
CA TYR A 26 -2.95 -17.37 8.44
C TYR A 26 -3.76 -17.74 7.21
N ARG A 27 -3.21 -17.60 5.99
CA ARG A 27 -3.96 -17.75 4.73
C ARG A 27 -3.33 -18.74 3.74
N THR A 28 -2.35 -19.53 4.18
CA THR A 28 -1.73 -20.57 3.36
C THR A 28 -1.84 -21.92 4.06
N PRO A 29 -2.99 -22.62 3.93
CA PRO A 29 -3.20 -23.90 4.60
C PRO A 29 -2.26 -25.02 4.12
N SER A 30 -1.82 -24.94 2.86
CA SER A 30 -0.88 -25.88 2.26
C SER A 30 -0.10 -25.25 1.11
N TYR A 31 1.19 -25.59 1.01
CA TYR A 31 2.08 -25.13 -0.07
C TYR A 31 1.80 -25.78 -1.43
N TYR A 32 0.96 -26.81 -1.46
CA TYR A 32 0.59 -27.52 -2.69
C TYR A 32 -0.69 -27.00 -3.34
N GLN A 33 -1.35 -26.00 -2.74
CA GLN A 33 -2.52 -25.35 -3.31
C GLN A 33 -2.10 -24.20 -4.26
N ILE A 34 -2.90 -23.99 -5.30
CA ILE A 34 -2.69 -22.92 -6.28
C ILE A 34 -2.96 -21.55 -5.64
N SER A 35 -4.02 -21.45 -4.85
CA SER A 35 -4.35 -20.23 -4.11
C SER A 35 -3.49 -20.14 -2.86
N GLN A 36 -2.72 -19.06 -2.73
CA GLN A 36 -1.86 -18.77 -1.57
C GLN A 36 -2.05 -17.31 -1.15
N LEU A 37 -1.79 -17.00 0.12
CA LEU A 37 -1.87 -15.65 0.72
C LEU A 37 -3.26 -14.99 0.75
N VAL A 38 -4.22 -15.47 -0.03
CA VAL A 38 -5.57 -14.89 -0.19
C VAL A 38 -6.70 -15.86 0.17
N ASN A 39 -6.37 -17.04 0.70
CA ASN A 39 -7.40 -17.95 1.21
C ASN A 39 -8.08 -17.35 2.46
N PRO A 40 -9.27 -17.86 2.84
CA PRO A 40 -9.84 -17.58 4.14
C PRO A 40 -8.83 -17.84 5.26
N ALA A 41 -8.90 -17.03 6.32
CA ALA A 41 -8.01 -17.19 7.46
C ALA A 41 -8.35 -18.46 8.25
N GLU A 42 -7.33 -19.21 8.65
CA GLU A 42 -7.45 -20.43 9.45
C GLU A 42 -6.60 -20.34 10.73
N GLY A 43 -6.96 -21.11 11.76
CA GLY A 43 -6.18 -21.20 13.00
C GLY A 43 -6.23 -19.96 13.92
N VAL A 44 -7.07 -18.98 13.60
CA VAL A 44 -7.23 -17.74 14.40
C VAL A 44 -8.22 -17.99 15.56
N ASN A 45 -7.68 -18.36 16.72
CA ASN A 45 -8.48 -18.69 17.91
C ASN A 45 -8.09 -17.89 19.17
N THR A 46 -7.23 -16.89 19.01
CA THR A 46 -6.72 -16.07 20.11
C THR A 46 -6.69 -14.61 19.69
N ALA A 47 -6.73 -13.69 20.67
CA ALA A 47 -6.60 -12.26 20.41
C ALA A 47 -5.30 -11.90 19.66
N TYR A 48 -4.19 -12.60 19.96
CA TYR A 48 -2.93 -12.42 19.23
C TYR A 48 -3.02 -12.88 17.77
N GLY A 49 -3.78 -13.94 17.50
CA GLY A 49 -4.08 -14.39 16.14
C GLY A 49 -4.87 -13.36 15.35
N GLU A 50 -5.89 -12.76 15.98
CA GLU A 50 -6.68 -11.69 15.34
C GLU A 50 -5.83 -10.45 15.05
N ILE A 51 -4.96 -10.05 15.99
CA ILE A 51 -4.01 -8.94 15.78
C ILE A 51 -3.07 -9.26 14.62
N GLY A 52 -2.56 -10.50 14.54
CA GLY A 52 -1.70 -10.94 13.44
C GLY A 52 -2.40 -10.90 12.09
N LEU A 53 -3.66 -11.36 12.03
CA LEU A 53 -4.48 -11.29 10.83
C LEU A 53 -4.70 -9.84 10.38
N LEU A 54 -5.10 -8.97 11.31
CA LEU A 54 -5.29 -7.54 11.06
C LEU A 54 -4.00 -6.87 10.60
N ALA A 55 -2.87 -7.19 11.22
CA ALA A 55 -1.57 -6.67 10.81
C ALA A 55 -1.26 -7.03 9.36
N GLY A 56 -1.50 -8.28 8.95
CA GLY A 56 -1.36 -8.71 7.56
C GLY A 56 -2.22 -7.91 6.59
N ASP A 57 -3.47 -7.63 6.96
CA ASP A 57 -4.40 -6.82 6.13
C ASP A 57 -3.95 -5.37 6.00
N VAL A 58 -3.52 -4.76 7.11
CA VAL A 58 -2.99 -3.39 7.11
C VAL A 58 -1.73 -3.32 6.25
N LEU A 59 -0.83 -4.31 6.35
CA LEU A 59 0.41 -4.35 5.58
C LEU A 59 0.17 -4.54 4.08
N PHE A 60 -0.84 -5.33 3.69
CA PHE A 60 -1.27 -5.44 2.31
C PHE A 60 -1.72 -4.08 1.74
N TRP A 61 -2.57 -3.37 2.48
CA TRP A 61 -3.04 -2.05 2.05
C TRP A 61 -1.93 -1.00 2.10
N LEU A 62 -1.02 -1.06 3.07
CA LEU A 62 0.15 -0.20 3.15
C LEU A 62 1.05 -0.36 1.92
N MET A 63 1.28 -1.59 1.49
CA MET A 63 2.06 -1.89 0.28
C MET A 63 1.47 -1.17 -0.93
N ILE A 64 0.17 -1.30 -1.16
CA ILE A 64 -0.51 -0.76 -2.34
C ILE A 64 -0.71 0.74 -2.22
N LEU A 65 -1.42 1.20 -1.19
CA LEU A 65 -1.79 2.60 -1.03
C LEU A 65 -0.57 3.47 -0.71
N GLY A 66 0.40 2.95 0.05
CA GLY A 66 1.64 3.65 0.33
C GLY A 66 2.44 3.90 -0.96
N ALA A 67 2.63 2.88 -1.79
CA ALA A 67 3.31 3.03 -3.08
C ALA A 67 2.58 4.01 -4.01
N LEU A 68 1.26 3.83 -4.19
CA LEU A 68 0.44 4.69 -5.05
C LEU A 68 0.40 6.14 -4.57
N THR A 69 0.43 6.38 -3.26
CA THR A 69 0.45 7.73 -2.71
C THR A 69 1.67 8.50 -3.19
N PHE A 70 2.86 7.90 -3.10
CA PHE A 70 4.09 8.59 -3.49
C PHE A 70 4.35 8.56 -4.99
N TRP A 71 4.03 7.46 -5.67
CA TRP A 71 4.29 7.36 -7.11
C TRP A 71 3.29 8.10 -7.97
N VAL A 72 2.03 8.23 -7.51
CA VAL A 72 0.94 8.78 -8.31
C VAL A 72 0.29 9.98 -7.63
N LEU A 73 -0.28 9.81 -6.44
CA LEU A 73 -1.16 10.83 -5.85
C LEU A 73 -0.40 12.13 -5.56
N ILE A 74 0.77 12.05 -4.93
CA ILE A 74 1.58 13.24 -4.61
C ILE A 74 2.05 13.95 -5.89
N PRO A 75 2.71 13.29 -6.85
CA PRO A 75 3.12 13.93 -8.10
C PRO A 75 1.95 14.54 -8.88
N ALA A 76 0.82 13.83 -8.96
CA ALA A 76 -0.38 14.33 -9.64
C ALA A 76 -0.97 15.55 -8.91
N SER A 77 -1.01 15.53 -7.58
CA SER A 77 -1.51 16.66 -6.79
C SER A 77 -0.68 17.93 -6.96
N ARG A 78 0.64 17.80 -7.11
CA ARG A 78 1.52 18.95 -7.35
C ARG A 78 1.29 19.52 -8.74
N GLN A 79 1.29 18.67 -9.77
CA GLN A 79 0.99 19.10 -11.14
C GLN A 79 -0.37 19.78 -11.25
N LEU A 80 -1.40 19.26 -10.57
CA LEU A 80 -2.72 19.88 -10.56
C LEU A 80 -2.71 21.27 -9.91
N ARG A 81 -1.99 21.43 -8.80
CA ARG A 81 -1.86 22.73 -8.12
C ARG A 81 -1.09 23.73 -8.96
N ASP A 82 -0.01 23.30 -9.61
CA ASP A 82 0.79 24.16 -10.48
C ASP A 82 -0.07 24.65 -11.67
N ALA A 83 -0.83 23.76 -12.31
CA ALA A 83 -1.73 24.12 -13.41
C ALA A 83 -2.87 25.08 -13.02
N LEU A 84 -3.37 24.99 -11.78
CA LEU A 84 -4.40 25.90 -11.28
C LEU A 84 -3.83 27.29 -10.96
N ASN A 85 -2.64 27.36 -10.38
CA ASN A 85 -1.99 28.63 -10.06
C ASN A 85 -1.55 29.38 -11.32
N ASP A 86 -0.95 28.69 -12.30
CA ASP A 86 -0.55 29.30 -13.58
C ASP A 86 -1.77 29.91 -14.32
N GLY A 87 -2.94 29.26 -14.23
CA GLY A 87 -4.19 29.76 -14.82
C GLY A 87 -4.80 30.96 -14.08
N GLU A 88 -4.49 31.16 -12.80
CA GLU A 88 -4.96 32.30 -12.00
C GLU A 88 -4.11 33.55 -12.27
N ASP A 89 -2.79 33.39 -12.45
CA ASP A 89 -1.88 34.48 -12.82
C ASP A 89 -2.17 35.03 -14.23
N ASP A 90 -2.48 34.17 -15.21
CA ASP A 90 -2.87 34.60 -16.57
C ASP A 90 -4.23 35.34 -16.60
N ALA A 91 -5.14 35.01 -15.67
CA ALA A 91 -6.43 35.69 -15.53
C ALA A 91 -6.31 37.05 -14.83
N ALA A 92 -5.34 37.24 -13.94
CA ALA A 92 -5.08 38.51 -13.25
C ALA A 92 -4.23 39.49 -14.09
N ALA A 93 -3.57 39.01 -15.15
CA ALA A 93 -2.75 39.81 -16.06
C ALA A 93 -3.52 40.44 -17.25
N ASN A 94 -4.83 40.17 -17.39
CA ASN A 94 -5.71 40.73 -18.44
C ASN A 94 -6.69 41.78 -17.91
#